data_AF-A0A9E0VCK3-F1
#
_entry.id   AF-A0A9E0VCK3-F1
#
_cell.length_a   1.000
_cell.length_b   1.000
_cell.length_c   1.000
_cell.angle_alpha   90.00
_cell.angle_beta   90.00
_cell.angle_gamma   90.00
#
_symmetry.space_group_name_H-M   'P 1'
#
loop_
_entity.id
_entity.type
_entity.pdbx_description
1 polymer ?
#
loop_
_entity_poly.entity_id
_entity_poly.type
_entity_poly.pdbx_seq_one_letter_code
_entity_poly.pdbx_strand_id
1 'polypeptide(L)'
;MKIKRILTLLFIFGLFLTVGVNAQTQDEPLDSFKVGDLIYYGYMINWRSGTIEEFSKNRSQIKIRYGQGRYDTTWITPGPKVIIQSEKLHLEMTASQKMGLEMRPESLKYMSSIVKLMQAYDPELTYAEGTSEQGLPTPDKTEELNKVRQDLAQLDEICKTRFPNIRNPPSALSKKWIVERYGDQCAIAADRVALEKKQWQLNAERNRSAILDGYRNQADNNIGNGLIYYDLQLMALDFDGWKAAAEVKEKAEFVKAGAVMPPNFFDRLRPISVEVKAFIDKQSSTNRWVAPKFQDAAAQALAKRNATDEVLKRSTILAIGMDDAAWVRGSDSKNEVGRDSKYIYYKIEKSKNSYKIGRMLVKGPVAGYCQEREFVVRRTTKVELEILDGSGKFVACPK
;
A
#
# COMPACT_ATOMS: atom_id res chain seq x y z
N MET A 1 -23.03 -13.96 -25.00
CA MET A 1 -22.10 -13.09 -24.23
C MET A 1 -21.06 -13.85 -23.39
N LYS A 2 -20.69 -15.11 -23.73
CA LYS A 2 -19.73 -15.93 -22.95
C LYS A 2 -18.38 -16.20 -23.63
N ILE A 3 -18.25 -15.93 -24.93
CA ILE A 3 -17.04 -16.24 -25.73
C ILE A 3 -15.95 -15.17 -25.57
N LYS A 4 -16.31 -13.89 -25.33
CA LYS A 4 -15.32 -12.81 -25.15
C LYS A 4 -14.48 -12.94 -23.86
N ARG A 5 -15.01 -13.53 -22.78
CA ARG A 5 -14.26 -13.70 -21.52
C ARG A 5 -13.21 -14.81 -21.58
N ILE A 6 -13.41 -15.83 -22.41
CA ILE A 6 -12.46 -16.96 -22.55
C ILE A 6 -11.25 -16.53 -23.39
N LEU A 7 -11.43 -15.70 -24.43
CA LEU A 7 -10.31 -15.18 -25.20
C LEU A 7 -9.43 -14.22 -24.39
N THR A 8 -10.01 -13.37 -23.53
CA THR A 8 -9.23 -12.46 -22.67
C THR A 8 -8.45 -13.22 -21.60
N LEU A 9 -9.01 -14.30 -21.05
CA LEU A 9 -8.28 -15.18 -20.12
C LEU A 9 -7.15 -15.95 -20.79
N LEU A 10 -7.35 -16.45 -22.02
CA LEU A 10 -6.29 -17.11 -22.80
C LEU A 10 -5.18 -16.15 -23.25
N PHE A 11 -5.51 -14.87 -23.52
CA PHE A 11 -4.50 -13.86 -23.85
C PHE A 11 -3.68 -13.43 -22.62
N ILE A 12 -4.30 -13.36 -21.44
CA ILE A 12 -3.60 -13.09 -20.17
C ILE A 12 -2.75 -14.31 -19.77
N PHE A 13 -3.25 -15.54 -19.89
CA PHE A 13 -2.46 -16.74 -19.61
C PHE A 13 -1.34 -16.96 -20.64
N GLY A 14 -1.57 -16.61 -21.91
CA GLY A 14 -0.56 -16.62 -22.96
C GLY A 14 0.57 -15.61 -22.71
N LEU A 15 0.23 -14.39 -22.23
CA LEU A 15 1.25 -13.41 -21.82
C LEU A 15 2.01 -13.84 -20.56
N PHE A 16 1.38 -14.55 -19.63
CA PHE A 16 2.07 -15.09 -18.44
C PHE A 16 2.95 -16.31 -18.75
N LEU A 17 2.68 -17.06 -19.83
CA LEU A 17 3.47 -18.23 -20.23
C LEU A 17 4.60 -17.92 -21.23
N THR A 18 4.58 -16.79 -21.94
CA THR A 18 5.69 -16.36 -22.82
C THR A 18 6.67 -15.37 -22.18
N VAL A 19 6.40 -14.94 -20.94
CA VAL A 19 7.41 -14.32 -20.06
C VAL A 19 7.91 -15.36 -19.05
N GLY A 20 8.02 -16.61 -19.49
CA GLY A 20 9.06 -17.50 -19.00
C GLY A 20 10.40 -16.98 -19.51
N VAL A 21 10.83 -15.82 -19.03
CA VAL A 21 12.22 -15.40 -19.11
C VAL A 21 12.96 -16.55 -18.44
N ASN A 22 13.60 -17.41 -19.23
CA ASN A 22 14.73 -18.16 -18.74
C ASN A 22 15.63 -17.08 -18.14
N ALA A 23 15.56 -16.90 -16.83
CA ALA A 23 16.47 -16.06 -16.08
C ALA A 23 17.83 -16.68 -16.37
N GLN A 24 18.49 -16.16 -17.40
CA GLN A 24 19.81 -16.59 -17.78
C GLN A 24 20.66 -16.03 -16.65
N THR A 25 20.96 -16.89 -15.68
CA THR A 25 21.78 -16.63 -14.49
C THR A 25 23.24 -16.38 -14.84
N GLN A 26 23.53 -15.89 -16.05
CA GLN A 26 24.84 -15.79 -16.64
C GLN A 26 24.99 -14.37 -17.21
N ASP A 27 26.01 -13.66 -16.73
CA ASP A 27 26.24 -12.24 -17.07
C ASP A 27 26.69 -12.05 -18.53
N GLU A 28 27.23 -13.08 -19.17
CA GLU A 28 27.61 -13.09 -20.59
C GLU A 28 26.69 -14.03 -21.39
N PRO A 29 26.02 -13.58 -22.47
CA PRO A 29 25.17 -14.45 -23.26
C PRO A 29 25.98 -15.56 -23.93
N LEU A 30 25.44 -16.78 -24.04
CA LEU A 30 26.16 -17.91 -24.65
C LEU A 30 26.70 -17.64 -26.07
N ASP A 31 26.02 -16.79 -26.83
CA ASP A 31 26.41 -16.44 -28.19
C ASP A 31 27.65 -15.54 -28.28
N SER A 32 28.14 -14.98 -27.16
CA SER A 32 29.40 -14.22 -27.14
C SER A 32 30.64 -15.11 -27.21
N PHE A 33 30.50 -16.42 -26.95
CA PHE A 33 31.61 -17.37 -26.89
C PHE A 33 31.82 -18.10 -28.23
N LYS A 34 33.07 -18.45 -28.53
CA LYS A 34 33.50 -19.11 -29.75
C LYS A 34 34.39 -20.31 -29.47
N VAL A 35 34.48 -21.20 -30.45
CA VAL A 35 35.47 -22.29 -30.43
C VAL A 35 36.87 -21.69 -30.35
N GLY A 36 37.69 -22.20 -29.44
CA GLY A 36 39.02 -21.70 -29.13
C GLY A 36 39.08 -20.75 -27.93
N ASP A 37 37.95 -20.25 -27.43
CA ASP A 37 37.94 -19.37 -26.26
C ASP A 37 38.33 -20.14 -24.99
N LEU A 38 39.21 -19.55 -24.18
CA LEU A 38 39.43 -19.96 -22.80
C LEU A 38 38.28 -19.45 -21.94
N ILE A 39 37.58 -20.37 -21.28
CA ILE A 39 36.46 -20.07 -20.40
C ILE A 39 36.68 -20.67 -19.02
N TYR A 40 36.03 -20.05 -18.04
CA TYR A 40 35.83 -20.64 -16.73
C TYR A 40 34.38 -21.09 -16.64
N TYR A 41 34.17 -22.32 -16.19
CA TYR A 41 32.84 -22.90 -16.04
C TYR A 41 32.68 -23.54 -14.68
N GLY A 42 31.50 -23.39 -14.10
CA GLY A 42 31.24 -23.89 -12.76
C GLY A 42 30.19 -23.06 -12.04
N TYR A 43 30.25 -23.10 -10.72
CA TYR A 43 29.29 -22.41 -9.87
C TYR A 43 29.87 -22.13 -8.49
N MET A 44 29.65 -20.92 -7.98
CA MET A 44 30.17 -20.41 -6.71
C MET A 44 31.69 -20.62 -6.53
N ILE A 45 32.10 -21.62 -5.75
CA ILE A 45 33.50 -21.90 -5.40
C ILE A 45 34.13 -23.00 -6.28
N ASN A 46 33.33 -23.66 -7.12
CA ASN A 46 33.76 -24.81 -7.92
C ASN A 46 33.94 -24.42 -9.40
N TRP A 47 34.90 -23.55 -9.67
CA TRP A 47 35.27 -23.16 -11.03
C TRP A 47 36.34 -24.09 -11.61
N ARG A 48 36.20 -24.39 -12.90
CA ARG A 48 37.22 -25.06 -13.70
C ARG A 48 37.50 -24.21 -14.93
N SER A 49 38.73 -24.22 -15.40
CA SER A 49 39.06 -23.62 -16.69
C SER A 49 39.07 -24.67 -17.80
N GLY A 50 38.84 -24.21 -19.02
CA GLY A 50 39.04 -25.03 -20.20
C GLY A 50 38.76 -24.26 -21.48
N THR A 51 39.16 -24.84 -22.60
CA THR A 51 39.00 -24.23 -23.92
C THR A 51 37.80 -24.85 -24.64
N ILE A 52 36.95 -24.01 -25.23
CA ILE A 52 35.81 -24.49 -26.03
C ILE A 52 36.34 -25.21 -27.28
N GLU A 53 36.01 -26.48 -27.43
CA GLU A 53 36.32 -27.25 -28.64
C GLU A 53 35.16 -27.24 -29.64
N GLU A 54 33.94 -27.30 -29.15
CA GLU A 54 32.77 -27.56 -29.98
C GLU A 54 31.49 -27.10 -29.28
N PHE A 55 30.52 -26.61 -30.07
CA PHE A 55 29.14 -26.44 -29.63
C PHE A 55 28.28 -27.56 -30.21
N SER A 56 27.31 -28.07 -29.44
CA SER A 56 26.32 -29.00 -29.98
C SER A 56 25.52 -28.35 -31.11
N LYS A 57 24.90 -29.17 -31.98
CA LYS A 57 24.12 -28.67 -33.14
C LYS A 57 23.06 -27.62 -32.79
N ASN A 58 22.48 -27.72 -31.60
CA ASN A 58 21.47 -26.81 -31.05
C ASN A 58 22.03 -25.80 -30.03
N ARG A 59 23.36 -25.73 -29.85
CA ARG A 59 24.08 -24.89 -28.88
C ARG A 59 23.67 -25.06 -27.41
N SER A 60 22.93 -26.10 -27.06
CA SER A 60 22.54 -26.37 -25.67
C SER A 60 23.68 -26.98 -24.85
N GLN A 61 24.71 -27.53 -25.50
CA GLN A 61 25.86 -28.11 -24.84
C GLN A 61 27.17 -27.61 -25.46
N ILE A 62 28.20 -27.53 -24.63
CA ILE A 62 29.54 -27.07 -25.01
C ILE A 62 30.54 -28.15 -24.63
N LYS A 63 31.37 -28.55 -25.58
CA LYS A 63 32.49 -29.45 -25.34
C LYS A 63 33.70 -28.62 -24.93
N ILE A 64 34.26 -28.92 -23.77
CA ILE A 64 35.37 -28.19 -23.17
C ILE A 64 36.55 -29.13 -22.99
N ARG A 65 37.74 -28.70 -23.41
CA ARG A 65 39.02 -29.31 -23.07
C ARG A 65 39.56 -28.68 -21.79
N TYR A 66 39.73 -29.48 -20.73
CA TYR A 66 40.22 -29.01 -19.42
C TYR A 66 41.65 -29.49 -19.11
N GLY A 67 42.27 -30.29 -19.98
CA GLY A 67 43.62 -30.84 -19.81
C GLY A 67 44.28 -31.23 -21.13
N GLN A 68 45.52 -31.72 -21.05
CA GLN A 68 46.33 -32.09 -22.22
C GLN A 68 46.13 -33.54 -22.67
N GLY A 69 45.48 -34.38 -21.85
CA GLY A 69 45.18 -35.76 -22.19
C GLY A 69 44.22 -35.86 -23.38
N ARG A 70 44.33 -36.95 -24.13
CA ARG A 70 43.45 -37.25 -25.28
C ARG A 70 41.96 -37.21 -24.91
N TYR A 71 41.64 -37.59 -23.68
CA TYR A 71 40.28 -37.69 -23.15
C TYR A 71 39.94 -36.63 -22.11
N ASP A 72 40.77 -35.60 -21.94
CA ASP A 72 40.54 -34.49 -21.01
C ASP A 72 39.53 -33.49 -21.57
N THR A 73 38.38 -34.01 -22.00
CA THR A 73 37.27 -33.25 -22.57
C THR A 73 35.97 -33.62 -21.89
N THR A 74 35.09 -32.67 -21.69
CA THR A 74 33.75 -32.90 -21.13
C THR A 74 32.69 -32.08 -21.84
N TRP A 75 31.46 -32.57 -21.87
CA TRP A 75 30.31 -31.80 -22.31
C TRP A 75 29.65 -31.16 -21.09
N ILE A 76 29.45 -29.84 -21.15
CA ILE A 76 28.67 -29.11 -20.16
C ILE A 76 27.37 -28.59 -20.78
N THR A 77 26.36 -28.41 -19.93
CA THR A 77 25.09 -27.77 -20.29
C THR A 77 24.99 -26.49 -19.47
N PRO A 78 25.22 -25.30 -20.07
CA PRO A 78 25.10 -24.04 -19.34
C PRO A 78 23.69 -23.84 -18.78
N GLY A 79 23.61 -23.28 -17.58
CA GLY A 79 22.35 -23.04 -16.89
C GLY A 79 22.55 -22.66 -15.41
N PRO A 80 21.51 -22.75 -14.57
CA PRO A 80 21.54 -22.27 -13.18
C PRO A 80 22.63 -22.89 -12.29
N LYS A 81 23.13 -24.08 -12.65
CA LYS A 81 24.15 -24.83 -11.88
C LYS A 81 25.53 -24.84 -12.55
N VAL A 82 25.63 -24.40 -13.79
CA VAL A 82 26.88 -24.37 -14.56
C VAL A 82 26.87 -23.09 -15.38
N ILE A 83 27.49 -22.06 -14.83
CA ILE A 83 27.67 -20.75 -15.46
C ILE A 83 28.99 -20.81 -16.23
N ILE A 84 29.04 -20.20 -17.42
CA ILE A 84 30.30 -19.98 -18.13
C ILE A 84 30.66 -18.49 -18.12
N GLN A 85 31.95 -18.20 -18.03
CA GLN A 85 32.50 -16.84 -17.99
C GLN A 85 33.78 -16.78 -18.82
N SER A 86 34.05 -15.64 -19.43
CA SER A 86 35.36 -15.32 -19.97
C SER A 86 36.41 -15.27 -18.85
N GLU A 87 37.68 -15.51 -19.18
CA GLU A 87 38.79 -15.36 -18.22
C GLU A 87 38.78 -13.98 -17.56
N LYS A 88 38.56 -12.92 -18.36
CA LYS A 88 38.45 -11.55 -17.87
C LYS A 88 37.35 -11.42 -16.81
N LEU A 89 36.13 -11.85 -17.12
CA LEU A 89 35.02 -11.75 -16.18
C LEU A 89 35.26 -12.60 -14.92
N HIS A 90 35.80 -13.82 -15.07
CA HIS A 90 36.10 -14.69 -13.94
C HIS A 90 37.12 -14.08 -12.98
N LEU A 91 38.19 -13.47 -13.50
CA LEU A 91 39.20 -12.78 -12.71
C LEU A 91 38.60 -11.54 -12.01
N GLU A 92 37.80 -10.74 -12.73
CA GLU A 92 37.07 -9.59 -12.16
C GLU A 92 36.13 -10.04 -11.02
N MET A 93 35.39 -11.14 -11.21
CA MET A 93 34.47 -11.69 -10.23
C MET A 93 35.18 -12.25 -9.01
N THR A 94 36.30 -12.96 -9.20
CA THR A 94 37.10 -13.51 -8.10
C THR A 94 37.70 -12.39 -7.25
N ALA A 95 38.23 -11.35 -7.90
CA ALA A 95 38.70 -10.14 -7.23
C ALA A 95 37.57 -9.46 -6.45
N SER A 96 36.37 -9.34 -7.05
CA SER A 96 35.19 -8.76 -6.42
C SER A 96 34.69 -9.59 -5.23
N GLN A 97 34.72 -10.93 -5.30
CA GLN A 97 34.33 -11.79 -4.18
C GLN A 97 35.28 -11.64 -3.00
N LYS A 98 36.60 -11.59 -3.25
CA LYS A 98 37.60 -11.31 -2.21
C LYS A 98 37.36 -9.95 -1.58
N MET A 99 37.11 -8.93 -2.42
CA MET A 99 36.77 -7.58 -1.97
C MET A 99 35.48 -7.56 -1.13
N GLY A 100 34.46 -8.34 -1.50
CA GLY A 100 33.21 -8.47 -0.75
C GLY A 100 33.41 -9.06 0.65
N LEU A 101 34.31 -10.04 0.80
CA LEU A 101 34.66 -10.60 2.11
C LEU A 101 35.30 -9.54 3.02
N GLU A 102 36.15 -8.68 2.45
CA GLU A 102 36.78 -7.57 3.18
C GLU A 102 35.82 -6.42 3.46
N MET A 103 34.88 -6.15 2.55
CA MET A 103 33.87 -5.11 2.70
C MET A 103 32.79 -5.48 3.73
N ARG A 104 32.44 -6.76 3.87
CA ARG A 104 31.39 -7.24 4.77
C ARG A 104 31.42 -6.62 6.19
N PRO A 105 32.53 -6.64 6.95
CA PRO A 105 32.56 -6.02 8.28
C PRO A 105 32.40 -4.49 8.26
N GLU A 106 32.79 -3.82 7.19
CA GLU A 106 32.60 -2.37 7.04
C GLU A 106 31.13 -2.05 6.73
N SER A 107 30.54 -2.77 5.78
CA SER A 107 29.16 -2.52 5.35
C SER A 107 28.12 -2.79 6.42
N LEU A 108 28.34 -3.80 7.27
CA LEU A 108 27.40 -4.16 8.35
C LEU A 108 27.14 -3.00 9.31
N LYS A 109 28.11 -2.10 9.51
CA LYS A 109 27.96 -0.89 10.35
C LYS A 109 26.89 0.06 9.83
N TYR A 110 26.65 0.04 8.53
CA TYR A 110 25.76 0.97 7.81
C TYR A 110 24.46 0.31 7.35
N MET A 111 24.25 -0.96 7.67
CA MET A 111 23.15 -1.77 7.13
C MET A 111 21.76 -1.20 7.42
N SER A 112 21.55 -0.69 8.65
CA SER A 112 20.29 -0.03 9.02
C SER A 112 19.97 1.17 8.11
N SER A 113 20.99 1.96 7.75
CA SER A 113 20.86 3.11 6.86
C SER A 113 20.67 2.70 5.39
N ILE A 114 21.30 1.61 4.95
CA ILE A 114 21.10 1.02 3.61
C ILE A 114 19.65 0.55 3.44
N VAL A 115 19.13 -0.23 4.40
CA VAL A 115 17.79 -0.83 4.34
C VAL A 115 16.71 0.23 4.19
N LYS A 116 16.91 1.42 4.76
CA LYS A 116 15.96 2.54 4.63
C LYS A 116 15.78 3.05 3.19
N LEU A 117 16.77 2.90 2.32
CA LEU A 117 16.71 3.33 0.91
C LEU A 117 16.61 2.17 -0.08
N MET A 118 16.69 0.92 0.41
CA MET A 118 16.72 -0.29 -0.40
C MET A 118 15.55 -0.39 -1.38
N GLN A 119 14.32 -0.13 -0.92
CA GLN A 119 13.12 -0.25 -1.74
C GLN A 119 13.02 0.86 -2.79
N ALA A 120 13.54 2.05 -2.51
CA ALA A 120 13.69 3.09 -3.52
C ALA A 120 14.71 2.73 -4.59
N TYR A 121 15.75 1.97 -4.25
CA TYR A 121 16.75 1.52 -5.21
C TYR A 121 16.23 0.37 -6.09
N ASP A 122 15.88 -0.76 -5.48
CA ASP A 122 15.33 -1.93 -6.17
C ASP A 122 14.26 -2.60 -5.27
N PRO A 123 12.98 -2.60 -5.68
CA PRO A 123 11.89 -3.16 -4.87
C PRO A 123 11.95 -4.69 -4.73
N GLU A 124 12.78 -5.39 -5.52
CA GLU A 124 12.99 -6.84 -5.41
C GLU A 124 14.05 -7.20 -4.35
N LEU A 125 14.76 -6.21 -3.80
CA LEU A 125 15.71 -6.45 -2.73
C LEU A 125 15.01 -6.81 -1.42
N THR A 126 15.60 -7.77 -0.72
CA THR A 126 15.10 -8.26 0.57
C THR A 126 16.17 -8.18 1.64
N TYR A 127 15.75 -7.94 2.89
CA TYR A 127 16.60 -7.98 4.07
C TYR A 127 16.04 -9.01 5.07
N ALA A 128 16.84 -9.99 5.48
CA ALA A 128 16.43 -10.99 6.47
C ALA A 128 16.94 -10.55 7.82
N GLU A 129 16.07 -9.93 8.60
CA GLU A 129 16.07 -9.95 10.06
C GLU A 129 14.85 -9.16 10.53
N GLY A 130 14.28 -9.52 11.68
CA GLY A 130 13.05 -8.94 12.25
C GLY A 130 13.10 -7.46 12.64
N THR A 131 13.93 -6.66 11.97
CA THR A 131 13.83 -5.21 11.94
C THR A 131 12.81 -4.84 10.87
N SER A 132 11.78 -4.11 11.30
CA SER A 132 10.75 -3.64 10.40
C SER A 132 11.37 -2.87 9.23
N GLU A 133 10.87 -3.12 8.01
CA GLU A 133 11.09 -2.36 6.77
C GLU A 133 10.63 -0.88 6.86
N GLN A 134 10.81 -0.24 8.01
CA GLN A 134 10.52 1.16 8.16
C GLN A 134 11.55 1.88 7.28
N GLY A 135 11.07 2.45 6.17
CA GLY A 135 11.88 3.27 5.27
C GLY A 135 12.44 4.50 6.01
N LEU A 136 12.65 5.60 5.29
CA LEU A 136 13.09 6.83 5.96
C LEU A 136 12.12 7.27 7.09
N PRO A 137 12.65 7.68 8.26
CA PRO A 137 11.85 8.33 9.31
C PRO A 137 11.29 9.63 8.76
N THR A 138 10.19 10.20 9.24
CA THR A 138 9.64 11.48 8.74
C THR A 138 10.61 12.68 8.84
N PRO A 139 10.48 13.74 8.01
CA PRO A 139 11.45 14.86 7.99
C PRO A 139 11.62 15.61 9.30
N ASP A 140 10.64 15.55 10.20
CA ASP A 140 10.69 16.08 11.56
C ASP A 140 11.66 15.32 12.49
N LYS A 141 12.02 14.07 12.15
CA LYS A 141 13.03 13.27 12.86
C LYS A 141 14.44 13.57 12.32
N THR A 142 14.84 14.83 12.41
CA THR A 142 16.08 15.34 11.77
C THR A 142 17.35 14.67 12.25
N GLU A 143 17.44 14.25 13.52
CA GLU A 143 18.64 13.57 14.06
C GLU A 143 18.85 12.19 13.41
N GLU A 144 17.80 11.38 13.35
CA GLU A 144 17.83 10.06 12.73
C GLU A 144 18.11 10.18 11.22
N LEU A 145 17.51 11.17 10.56
CA LEU A 145 17.76 11.46 9.15
C LEU A 145 19.21 11.89 8.88
N ASN A 146 19.76 12.76 9.73
CA ASN A 146 21.15 13.19 9.63
C ASN A 146 22.10 12.01 9.80
N LYS A 147 21.80 11.09 10.72
CA LYS A 147 22.55 9.84 10.86
C LYS A 147 22.55 9.02 9.57
N VAL A 148 21.38 8.79 8.96
CA VAL A 148 21.29 8.03 7.70
C VAL A 148 22.13 8.68 6.60
N ARG A 149 22.04 10.00 6.46
CA ARG A 149 22.81 10.76 5.46
C ARG A 149 24.32 10.67 5.70
N GLN A 150 24.77 10.79 6.95
CA GLN A 150 26.18 10.67 7.33
C GLN A 150 26.71 9.25 7.12
N ASP A 151 25.98 8.24 7.61
CA ASP A 151 26.31 6.82 7.45
C ASP A 151 26.50 6.47 5.96
N LEU A 152 25.56 6.88 5.10
CA LEU A 152 25.65 6.61 3.66
C LEU A 152 26.73 7.43 2.96
N ALA A 153 27.02 8.65 3.40
CA ALA A 153 28.15 9.43 2.86
C ALA A 153 29.50 8.79 3.21
N GLN A 154 29.66 8.28 4.43
CA GLN A 154 30.88 7.56 4.83
C GLN A 154 31.02 6.24 4.06
N LEU A 155 29.93 5.50 3.88
CA LEU A 155 29.94 4.27 3.09
C LEU A 155 30.32 4.54 1.63
N ASP A 156 29.79 5.60 1.02
CA ASP A 156 30.15 6.04 -0.34
C ASP A 156 31.65 6.31 -0.46
N GLU A 157 32.25 6.99 0.52
CA GLU A 157 33.69 7.25 0.55
C GLU A 157 34.52 5.96 0.72
N ILE A 158 34.10 5.03 1.59
CA ILE A 158 34.73 3.71 1.73
C ILE A 158 34.67 2.93 0.41
N CYS A 159 33.50 2.91 -0.24
CA CYS A 159 33.30 2.25 -1.53
C CYS A 159 34.22 2.83 -2.61
N LYS A 160 34.35 4.15 -2.69
CA LYS A 160 35.20 4.82 -3.68
C LYS A 160 36.70 4.63 -3.44
N THR A 161 37.13 4.62 -2.18
CA THR A 161 38.55 4.63 -1.83
C THR A 161 39.14 3.25 -1.61
N ARG A 162 38.41 2.35 -0.95
CA ARG A 162 38.92 1.03 -0.52
C ARG A 162 38.38 -0.12 -1.37
N PHE A 163 37.17 0.03 -1.90
CA PHE A 163 36.49 -1.03 -2.65
C PHE A 163 36.02 -0.58 -4.04
N PRO A 164 36.90 0.06 -4.85
CA PRO A 164 36.49 0.56 -6.16
C PRO A 164 36.09 -0.62 -7.06
N ASN A 165 35.00 -0.44 -7.81
CA ASN A 165 34.46 -1.42 -8.76
C ASN A 165 33.97 -2.73 -8.13
N ILE A 166 33.60 -2.74 -6.85
CA ILE A 166 32.97 -3.91 -6.25
C ILE A 166 31.66 -4.26 -6.98
N ARG A 167 31.52 -5.54 -7.35
CA ARG A 167 30.35 -6.11 -8.01
C ARG A 167 29.65 -7.10 -7.11
N ASN A 168 28.35 -7.26 -7.35
CA ASN A 168 27.57 -8.29 -6.67
C ASN A 168 27.95 -9.67 -7.20
N PRO A 169 27.95 -10.70 -6.33
CA PRO A 169 28.05 -12.08 -6.80
C PRO A 169 26.86 -12.42 -7.73
N PRO A 170 27.06 -13.30 -8.73
CA PRO A 170 25.96 -13.79 -9.56
C PRO A 170 24.90 -14.44 -8.66
N SER A 171 23.67 -13.93 -8.73
CA SER A 171 22.58 -14.40 -7.87
C SER A 171 22.01 -15.69 -8.44
N ALA A 172 22.03 -16.75 -7.65
CA ALA A 172 21.37 -18.01 -8.00
C ALA A 172 20.01 -18.19 -7.32
N LEU A 173 19.69 -17.31 -6.38
CA LEU A 173 18.43 -17.31 -5.65
C LEU A 173 17.47 -16.34 -6.30
N SER A 174 16.18 -16.68 -6.26
CA SER A 174 15.08 -15.82 -6.71
C SER A 174 14.93 -14.55 -5.86
N LYS A 175 15.54 -14.52 -4.66
CA LYS A 175 15.52 -13.37 -3.74
C LYS A 175 16.89 -12.68 -3.73
N LYS A 176 16.89 -11.37 -3.97
CA LYS A 176 18.11 -10.55 -3.94
C LYS A 176 18.34 -10.03 -2.51
N TRP A 177 19.15 -10.75 -1.72
CA TRP A 177 19.46 -10.35 -0.35
C TRP A 177 20.45 -9.19 -0.31
N ILE A 178 20.04 -8.01 0.18
CA ILE A 178 20.91 -6.83 0.18
C ILE A 178 22.19 -7.06 0.99
N VAL A 179 22.16 -7.88 2.05
CA VAL A 179 23.31 -8.15 2.94
C VAL A 179 24.52 -8.80 2.26
N GLU A 180 24.29 -9.48 1.14
CA GLU A 180 25.32 -10.15 0.33
C GLU A 180 25.65 -9.39 -0.97
N ARG A 181 24.93 -8.28 -1.23
CA ARG A 181 25.01 -7.51 -2.47
C ARG A 181 25.73 -6.19 -2.26
N TYR A 182 27.03 -6.31 -1.97
CA TYR A 182 27.89 -5.17 -1.64
C TYR A 182 28.00 -4.11 -2.75
N GLY A 183 27.90 -4.50 -4.01
CA GLY A 183 27.81 -3.57 -5.14
C GLY A 183 26.54 -2.71 -5.07
N ASP A 184 25.40 -3.31 -4.74
CA ASP A 184 24.14 -2.58 -4.57
C ASP A 184 24.18 -1.69 -3.33
N GLN A 185 24.82 -2.13 -2.24
CA GLN A 185 25.03 -1.30 -1.05
C GLN A 185 25.84 -0.04 -1.36
N CYS A 186 26.93 -0.17 -2.14
CA CYS A 186 27.70 0.97 -2.62
C CYS A 186 26.90 1.88 -3.55
N ALA A 187 26.09 1.31 -4.46
CA ALA A 187 25.22 2.09 -5.35
C ALA A 187 24.18 2.89 -4.56
N ILE A 188 23.56 2.28 -3.53
CA ILE A 188 22.63 2.98 -2.63
C ILE A 188 23.32 4.17 -1.93
N ALA A 189 24.54 3.97 -1.45
CA ALA A 189 25.32 5.02 -0.78
C ALA A 189 25.70 6.17 -1.73
N ALA A 190 26.10 5.85 -2.96
CA ALA A 190 26.46 6.81 -3.99
C ALA A 190 25.25 7.65 -4.44
N ASP A 191 24.10 7.01 -4.66
CA ASP A 191 22.87 7.64 -5.15
C ASP A 191 21.95 8.14 -4.02
N ARG A 192 22.44 8.19 -2.77
CA ARG A 192 21.65 8.45 -1.57
C ARG A 192 20.70 9.65 -1.67
N VAL A 193 21.11 10.75 -2.30
CA VAL A 193 20.28 11.97 -2.40
C VAL A 193 19.06 11.76 -3.30
N ALA A 194 19.25 11.08 -4.44
CA ALA A 194 18.15 10.77 -5.36
C ALA A 194 17.23 9.70 -4.76
N LEU A 195 17.81 8.68 -4.12
CA LEU A 195 17.07 7.62 -3.46
C LEU A 195 16.29 8.12 -2.24
N GLU A 196 16.82 9.10 -1.51
CA GLU A 196 16.12 9.72 -0.39
C GLU A 196 14.79 10.34 -0.84
N LYS A 197 14.83 11.16 -1.90
CA LYS A 197 13.63 11.76 -2.50
C LYS A 197 12.62 10.70 -2.96
N LYS A 198 13.10 9.63 -3.61
CA LYS A 198 12.24 8.52 -4.06
C LYS A 198 11.64 7.75 -2.88
N GLN A 199 12.41 7.53 -1.81
CA GLN A 199 11.93 6.84 -0.62
C GLN A 199 10.88 7.66 0.13
N TRP A 200 11.04 8.98 0.21
CA TRP A 200 9.99 9.86 0.77
C TRP A 200 8.67 9.68 0.04
N GLN A 201 8.71 9.68 -1.29
CA GLN A 201 7.54 9.44 -2.13
C GLN A 201 6.89 8.09 -1.81
N LEU A 202 7.68 7.00 -1.79
CA LEU A 202 7.19 5.65 -1.52
C LEU A 202 6.60 5.49 -0.11
N ASN A 203 7.20 6.13 0.90
CA ASN A 203 6.71 6.11 2.27
C ASN A 203 5.37 6.85 2.38
N ALA A 204 5.27 8.03 1.78
CA ALA A 204 4.04 8.81 1.78
C ALA A 204 2.90 8.05 1.08
N GLU A 205 3.15 7.48 -0.10
CA GLU A 205 2.15 6.70 -0.84
C GLU A 205 1.68 5.47 -0.06
N ARG A 206 2.60 4.71 0.57
CA ARG A 206 2.23 3.53 1.37
C ARG A 206 1.40 3.89 2.60
N ASN A 207 1.84 4.89 3.35
CA ASN A 207 1.12 5.32 4.56
C ASN A 207 -0.28 5.83 4.23
N ARG A 208 -0.45 6.48 3.06
CA ARG A 208 -1.74 7.05 2.63
C ARG A 208 -2.61 6.08 1.85
N SER A 209 -2.06 4.97 1.34
CA SER A 209 -2.86 3.93 0.68
C SER A 209 -3.95 3.36 1.59
N ALA A 210 -3.70 3.27 2.90
CA ALA A 210 -4.69 2.83 3.89
C ALA A 210 -5.95 3.73 3.94
N ILE A 211 -5.82 5.02 3.62
CA ILE A 211 -6.97 5.94 3.56
C ILE A 211 -7.88 5.54 2.38
N LEU A 212 -7.28 5.21 1.23
CA LEU A 212 -8.02 4.79 0.04
C LEU A 212 -8.73 3.44 0.29
N ASP A 213 -8.05 2.50 0.93
CA ASP A 213 -8.64 1.22 1.33
C ASP A 213 -9.75 1.40 2.37
N GLY A 214 -9.61 2.39 3.27
CA GLY A 214 -10.65 2.79 4.21
C GLY A 214 -11.95 3.19 3.52
N TYR A 215 -11.89 4.00 2.46
CA TYR A 215 -13.06 4.37 1.68
C TYR A 215 -13.72 3.19 0.98
N ARG A 216 -12.93 2.23 0.47
CA ARG A 216 -13.48 1.00 -0.11
C ARG A 216 -14.26 0.19 0.92
N ASN A 217 -13.65 -0.08 2.06
CA ASN A 217 -14.27 -0.82 3.16
C ASN A 217 -15.55 -0.13 3.65
N GLN A 218 -15.51 1.20 3.77
CA GLN A 218 -16.67 1.99 4.16
C GLN A 218 -17.79 1.90 3.11
N ALA A 219 -17.47 1.94 1.82
CA ALA A 219 -18.47 1.80 0.75
C ALA A 219 -19.15 0.43 0.80
N ASP A 220 -18.37 -0.65 0.90
CA ASP A 220 -18.89 -2.02 0.96
C ASP A 220 -19.82 -2.22 2.18
N ASN A 221 -19.41 -1.73 3.36
CA ASN A 221 -20.22 -1.79 4.57
C ASN A 221 -21.51 -0.96 4.45
N ASN A 222 -21.42 0.25 3.91
CA ASN A 222 -22.56 1.16 3.80
C ASN A 222 -23.60 0.68 2.79
N ILE A 223 -23.15 0.15 1.65
CA ILE A 223 -24.02 -0.49 0.66
C ILE A 223 -24.72 -1.70 1.29
N GLY A 224 -24.01 -2.51 2.08
CA GLY A 224 -24.59 -3.64 2.80
C GLY A 224 -25.62 -3.24 3.86
N ASN A 225 -25.35 -2.16 4.60
CA ASN A 225 -26.21 -1.69 5.71
C ASN A 225 -27.36 -0.79 5.24
N GLY A 226 -27.33 -0.29 4.01
CA GLY A 226 -28.39 0.57 3.48
C GLY A 226 -28.28 2.05 3.87
N LEU A 227 -27.23 2.44 4.60
CA LEU A 227 -26.97 3.81 5.06
C LEU A 227 -25.64 4.28 4.49
N ILE A 228 -25.67 5.37 3.72
CA ILE A 228 -24.44 5.95 3.15
C ILE A 228 -24.01 7.12 4.01
N TYR A 229 -22.74 7.15 4.42
CA TYR A 229 -22.15 8.25 5.19
C TYR A 229 -21.76 9.43 4.30
N TYR A 230 -21.62 10.60 4.92
CA TYR A 230 -21.37 11.89 4.30
C TYR A 230 -20.29 11.88 3.20
N ASP A 231 -19.06 11.46 3.50
CA ASP A 231 -17.96 11.50 2.54
C ASP A 231 -18.26 10.69 1.28
N LEU A 232 -18.89 9.51 1.44
CA LEU A 232 -19.26 8.67 0.31
C LEU A 232 -20.44 9.24 -0.48
N GLN A 233 -21.37 9.96 0.17
CA GLN A 233 -22.41 10.72 -0.53
C GLN A 233 -21.78 11.81 -1.40
N LEU A 234 -20.84 12.59 -0.84
CA LEU A 234 -20.14 13.62 -1.61
C LEU A 234 -19.34 13.01 -2.75
N MET A 235 -18.57 11.96 -2.51
CA MET A 235 -17.83 11.26 -3.57
C MET A 235 -18.75 10.81 -4.72
N ALA A 236 -19.92 10.28 -4.40
CA ALA A 236 -20.87 9.76 -5.38
C ALA A 236 -21.63 10.85 -6.15
N LEU A 237 -21.94 11.97 -5.49
CA LEU A 237 -22.80 13.02 -6.04
C LEU A 237 -22.02 14.21 -6.60
N ASP A 238 -20.87 14.55 -6.03
CA ASP A 238 -19.97 15.64 -6.41
C ASP A 238 -18.50 15.23 -6.20
N PHE A 239 -18.03 14.30 -7.04
CA PHE A 239 -16.68 13.74 -6.92
C PHE A 239 -15.60 14.82 -7.05
N ASP A 240 -15.78 15.79 -7.96
CA ASP A 240 -14.78 16.83 -8.21
C ASP A 240 -14.72 17.84 -7.06
N GLY A 241 -15.87 18.24 -6.49
CA GLY A 241 -15.91 19.07 -5.30
C GLY A 241 -15.33 18.38 -4.07
N TRP A 242 -15.66 17.10 -3.87
CA TRP A 242 -15.05 16.27 -2.83
C TRP A 242 -13.53 16.14 -3.02
N LYS A 243 -13.09 15.83 -4.24
CA LYS A 243 -11.67 15.67 -4.59
C LYS A 243 -10.92 16.96 -4.29
N ALA A 244 -11.43 18.12 -4.71
CA ALA A 244 -10.78 19.41 -4.47
C ALA A 244 -10.56 19.67 -2.97
N ALA A 245 -11.54 19.36 -2.12
CA ALA A 245 -11.42 19.51 -0.67
C ALA A 245 -10.44 18.51 -0.05
N ALA A 246 -10.54 17.23 -0.43
CA ALA A 246 -9.64 16.17 0.04
C ALA A 246 -8.19 16.42 -0.41
N GLU A 247 -7.99 16.95 -1.61
CA GLU A 247 -6.69 17.24 -2.19
C GLU A 247 -5.90 18.27 -1.39
N VAL A 248 -6.56 19.30 -0.85
CA VAL A 248 -5.90 20.30 0.02
C VAL A 248 -5.32 19.63 1.27
N LYS A 249 -6.11 18.76 1.91
CA LYS A 249 -5.70 18.04 3.12
C LYS A 249 -4.57 17.06 2.82
N GLU A 250 -4.73 16.22 1.80
CA GLU A 250 -3.74 15.20 1.47
C GLU A 250 -2.44 15.82 0.94
N LYS A 251 -2.49 16.90 0.14
CA LYS A 251 -1.27 17.63 -0.25
C LYS A 251 -0.45 18.09 0.95
N ALA A 252 -1.09 18.64 1.98
CA ALA A 252 -0.40 19.06 3.19
C ALA A 252 0.27 17.88 3.91
N GLU A 253 -0.38 16.73 3.93
CA GLU A 253 0.14 15.50 4.53
C GLU A 253 1.30 14.88 3.75
N PHE A 254 1.27 14.92 2.42
CA PHE A 254 2.42 14.54 1.57
C PHE A 254 3.61 15.47 1.81
N VAL A 255 3.38 16.78 1.90
CA VAL A 255 4.45 17.76 2.18
C VAL A 255 5.08 17.52 3.56
N LYS A 256 4.27 17.25 4.59
CA LYS A 256 4.78 16.87 5.92
C LYS A 256 5.67 15.63 5.88
N ALA A 257 5.38 14.70 4.98
CA ALA A 257 6.18 13.49 4.76
C ALA A 257 7.39 13.70 3.82
N GLY A 258 7.64 14.94 3.35
CA GLY A 258 8.75 15.24 2.42
C GLY A 258 8.49 14.80 0.98
N ALA A 259 7.23 14.54 0.62
CA ALA A 259 6.80 14.00 -0.66
C ALA A 259 5.87 14.95 -1.42
N VAL A 260 5.58 14.61 -2.68
CA VAL A 260 4.61 15.33 -3.51
C VAL A 260 3.43 14.40 -3.78
N MET A 261 2.21 14.87 -3.55
CA MET A 261 1.03 14.06 -3.83
C MET A 261 0.94 13.73 -5.33
N PRO A 262 0.77 12.45 -5.72
CA PRO A 262 0.58 12.07 -7.11
C PRO A 262 -0.67 12.73 -7.72
N PRO A 263 -0.63 13.18 -8.98
CA PRO A 263 -1.78 13.84 -9.62
C PRO A 263 -3.01 12.93 -9.76
N ASN A 264 -2.79 11.62 -9.79
CA ASN A 264 -3.79 10.56 -9.92
C ASN A 264 -4.11 9.86 -8.58
N PHE A 265 -3.71 10.43 -7.45
CA PHE A 265 -3.84 9.78 -6.13
C PHE A 265 -5.27 9.29 -5.83
N PHE A 266 -6.28 10.08 -6.20
CA PHE A 266 -7.70 9.75 -5.98
C PHE A 266 -8.36 8.95 -7.10
N ASP A 267 -7.67 8.66 -8.21
CA ASP A 267 -8.32 8.04 -9.38
C ASP A 267 -8.83 6.63 -9.08
N ARG A 268 -8.19 5.93 -8.13
CA ARG A 268 -8.64 4.61 -7.63
C ARG A 268 -10.00 4.65 -6.93
N LEU A 269 -10.46 5.83 -6.49
CA LEU A 269 -11.75 6.00 -5.82
C LEU A 269 -12.90 6.26 -6.80
N ARG A 270 -12.61 6.60 -8.06
CA ARG A 270 -13.63 6.87 -9.07
C ARG A 270 -14.56 5.68 -9.34
N PRO A 271 -14.08 4.42 -9.41
CA PRO A 271 -14.99 3.28 -9.50
C PRO A 271 -15.92 3.16 -8.29
N ILE A 272 -15.41 3.47 -7.09
CA ILE A 272 -16.19 3.41 -5.84
C ILE A 272 -17.30 4.46 -5.86
N SER A 273 -17.02 5.69 -6.32
CA SER A 273 -18.04 6.73 -6.41
C SER A 273 -19.17 6.35 -7.37
N VAL A 274 -18.86 5.72 -8.50
CA VAL A 274 -19.88 5.22 -9.46
C VAL A 274 -20.73 4.12 -8.82
N GLU A 275 -20.12 3.19 -8.11
CA GLU A 275 -20.83 2.10 -7.41
C GLU A 275 -21.79 2.64 -6.34
N VAL A 276 -21.31 3.55 -5.49
CA VAL A 276 -22.14 4.20 -4.47
C VAL A 276 -23.24 5.03 -5.12
N LYS A 277 -22.97 5.74 -6.21
CA LYS A 277 -24.00 6.50 -6.93
C LYS A 277 -25.10 5.59 -7.47
N ALA A 278 -24.75 4.47 -8.11
CA ALA A 278 -25.74 3.52 -8.61
C ALA A 278 -26.61 2.95 -7.49
N PHE A 279 -26.02 2.73 -6.31
CA PHE A 279 -26.76 2.33 -5.12
C PHE A 279 -27.73 3.41 -4.63
N ILE A 280 -27.29 4.67 -4.58
CA ILE A 280 -28.12 5.83 -4.24
C ILE A 280 -29.29 5.96 -5.24
N ASP A 281 -29.02 5.87 -6.54
CA ASP A 281 -30.03 5.94 -7.61
C ASP A 281 -31.10 4.87 -7.42
N LYS A 282 -30.67 3.64 -7.14
CA LYS A 282 -31.59 2.52 -6.86
C LYS A 282 -32.44 2.83 -5.63
N GLN A 283 -31.83 3.18 -4.50
CA GLN A 283 -32.55 3.49 -3.27
C GLN A 283 -33.56 4.62 -3.45
N SER A 284 -33.18 5.71 -4.13
CA SER A 284 -34.09 6.83 -4.39
C SER A 284 -35.24 6.50 -5.32
N SER A 285 -35.11 5.50 -6.19
CA SER A 285 -36.22 5.02 -7.01
C SER A 285 -37.15 4.04 -6.29
N THR A 286 -36.64 3.27 -5.32
CA THR A 286 -37.40 2.18 -4.68
C THR A 286 -37.95 2.53 -3.31
N ASN A 287 -37.21 3.28 -2.51
CA ASN A 287 -37.58 3.59 -1.14
C ASN A 287 -38.55 4.77 -1.11
N ARG A 288 -39.52 4.71 -0.20
CA ARG A 288 -40.46 5.80 0.04
C ARG A 288 -40.26 6.35 1.43
N TRP A 289 -40.33 7.67 1.56
CA TRP A 289 -40.43 8.32 2.84
C TRP A 289 -41.71 7.90 3.54
N VAL A 290 -41.60 7.52 4.81
CA VAL A 290 -42.73 7.24 5.70
C VAL A 290 -42.67 8.25 6.83
N ALA A 291 -43.60 9.20 6.81
CA ALA A 291 -43.66 10.24 7.83
C ALA A 291 -43.79 9.62 9.24
N PRO A 292 -42.98 10.07 10.22
CA PRO A 292 -43.13 9.64 11.60
C PRO A 292 -44.52 10.01 12.15
N LYS A 293 -45.05 9.15 13.03
CA LYS A 293 -46.43 9.26 13.52
C LYS A 293 -46.63 10.39 14.53
N PHE A 294 -45.58 10.80 15.22
CA PHE A 294 -45.67 11.75 16.32
C PHE A 294 -45.03 13.08 15.97
N GLN A 295 -45.46 14.13 16.67
CA GLN A 295 -44.99 15.49 16.50
C GLN A 295 -44.56 16.05 17.84
N ASP A 296 -43.42 16.75 17.87
CA ASP A 296 -42.88 17.43 19.05
C ASP A 296 -42.17 18.72 18.59
N ALA A 297 -42.88 19.84 18.67
CA ALA A 297 -42.42 21.10 18.08
C ALA A 297 -41.07 21.57 18.68
N ALA A 298 -40.82 21.30 19.96
CA ALA A 298 -39.58 21.71 20.62
C ALA A 298 -38.39 20.85 20.15
N ALA A 299 -38.57 19.52 20.13
CA ALA A 299 -37.55 18.60 19.63
C ALA A 299 -37.23 18.85 18.14
N GLN A 300 -38.27 19.08 17.33
CA GLN A 300 -38.11 19.36 15.90
C GLN A 300 -37.45 20.72 15.64
N ALA A 301 -37.79 21.76 16.40
CA ALA A 301 -37.14 23.06 16.27
C ALA A 301 -35.65 22.96 16.61
N LEU A 302 -35.29 22.16 17.63
CA LEU A 302 -33.89 21.89 17.96
C LEU A 302 -33.17 21.16 16.81
N ALA A 303 -33.80 20.13 16.25
CA ALA A 303 -33.28 19.39 15.10
C ALA A 303 -33.04 20.29 13.87
N LYS A 304 -33.97 21.20 13.56
CA LYS A 304 -33.83 22.16 12.46
C LYS A 304 -32.71 23.18 12.70
N ARG A 305 -32.52 23.67 13.93
CA ARG A 305 -31.52 24.70 14.27
C ARG A 305 -30.10 24.15 14.35
N ASN A 306 -29.94 22.92 14.82
CA ASN A 306 -28.63 22.30 15.08
C ASN A 306 -28.17 21.35 13.97
N ALA A 307 -28.74 21.46 12.78
CA ALA A 307 -28.28 20.73 11.60
C ALA A 307 -26.95 21.34 11.11
N THR A 308 -25.84 20.98 11.76
CA THR A 308 -24.51 21.61 11.60
C THR A 308 -23.59 20.92 10.60
N ASP A 309 -23.92 19.70 10.17
CA ASP A 309 -23.24 18.97 9.09
C ASP A 309 -23.27 19.81 7.79
N GLU A 310 -22.13 19.91 7.09
CA GLU A 310 -21.96 20.66 5.83
C GLU A 310 -23.02 20.31 4.76
N VAL A 311 -23.48 19.06 4.69
CA VAL A 311 -24.54 18.67 3.73
C VAL A 311 -25.87 19.23 4.22
N LEU A 312 -26.15 19.15 5.52
CA LEU A 312 -27.39 19.69 6.08
C LEU A 312 -27.46 21.22 6.05
N LYS A 313 -26.34 21.91 6.24
CA LYS A 313 -26.23 23.37 6.07
C LYS A 313 -26.64 23.82 4.67
N ARG A 314 -26.46 22.94 3.67
CA ARG A 314 -26.81 23.19 2.27
C ARG A 314 -28.09 22.43 1.85
N SER A 315 -28.76 21.74 2.76
CA SER A 315 -29.96 20.96 2.48
C SER A 315 -31.22 21.68 2.92
N THR A 316 -32.34 21.33 2.29
CA THR A 316 -33.67 21.78 2.74
C THR A 316 -34.37 20.65 3.50
N ILE A 317 -34.83 20.90 4.72
CA ILE A 317 -35.68 19.96 5.47
C ILE A 317 -37.10 20.05 4.91
N LEU A 318 -37.55 18.99 4.24
CA LEU A 318 -38.89 18.92 3.63
C LEU A 318 -39.96 18.46 4.61
N ALA A 319 -39.62 17.49 5.47
CA ALA A 319 -40.51 16.95 6.49
C ALA A 319 -39.71 16.53 7.72
N ILE A 320 -40.34 16.55 8.89
CA ILE A 320 -39.73 16.10 10.14
C ILE A 320 -40.81 15.57 11.08
N GLY A 321 -40.47 14.57 11.89
CA GLY A 321 -41.37 14.00 12.88
C GLY A 321 -40.62 13.20 13.93
N MET A 322 -41.35 12.71 14.92
CA MET A 322 -40.84 11.87 15.99
C MET A 322 -41.35 10.43 15.84
N ASP A 323 -40.48 9.46 16.09
CA ASP A 323 -40.86 8.05 16.18
C ASP A 323 -41.38 7.70 17.57
N ASP A 324 -40.92 8.43 18.59
CA ASP A 324 -41.35 8.26 19.97
C ASP A 324 -42.39 9.32 20.38
N ALA A 325 -43.52 8.86 20.91
CA ALA A 325 -44.52 9.73 21.53
C ALA A 325 -44.03 10.32 22.86
N ALA A 326 -43.31 9.51 23.64
CA ALA A 326 -42.85 9.83 24.98
C ALA A 326 -41.32 9.71 25.08
N TRP A 327 -40.75 10.27 26.15
CA TRP A 327 -39.31 10.15 26.44
C TRP A 327 -38.97 8.69 26.80
N VAL A 328 -38.05 8.09 26.06
CA VAL A 328 -37.51 6.76 26.35
C VAL A 328 -36.36 6.90 27.35
N ARG A 329 -36.32 6.04 28.37
CA ARG A 329 -35.25 6.06 29.37
C ARG A 329 -33.97 5.48 28.76
N GLY A 330 -32.84 6.17 28.96
CA GLY A 330 -31.52 5.68 28.56
C GLY A 330 -31.06 4.48 29.39
N SER A 331 -30.03 3.79 28.89
CA SER A 331 -29.44 2.64 29.57
C SER A 331 -28.78 3.05 30.89
N ASP A 332 -28.99 2.24 31.92
CA ASP A 332 -28.31 2.38 33.21
C ASP A 332 -26.81 2.09 33.06
N SER A 333 -25.96 2.85 33.75
CA SER A 333 -24.53 2.57 33.78
C SER A 333 -24.22 1.54 34.86
N LYS A 334 -23.29 0.62 34.56
CA LYS A 334 -22.73 -0.35 35.51
C LYS A 334 -21.28 0.01 35.78
N ASN A 335 -21.00 0.45 37.00
CA ASN A 335 -19.64 0.74 37.45
C ASN A 335 -19.18 -0.37 38.39
N GLU A 336 -18.02 -0.97 38.15
CA GLU A 336 -17.42 -1.94 39.09
C GLU A 336 -17.03 -1.21 40.37
N VAL A 337 -17.47 -1.73 41.53
CA VAL A 337 -17.20 -1.14 42.86
C VAL A 337 -16.41 -2.07 43.77
N GLY A 338 -16.10 -3.27 43.30
CA GLY A 338 -15.27 -4.23 44.02
C GLY A 338 -15.32 -5.60 43.36
N ARG A 339 -14.38 -6.46 43.75
CA ARG A 339 -14.27 -7.83 43.26
C ARG A 339 -13.73 -8.72 44.37
N ASP A 340 -14.24 -9.95 44.47
CA ASP A 340 -13.63 -11.02 45.24
C ASP A 340 -13.24 -12.21 44.35
N SER A 341 -12.85 -13.33 44.95
CA SER A 341 -12.38 -14.53 44.24
C SER A 341 -13.44 -15.21 43.36
N LYS A 342 -14.73 -14.87 43.49
CA LYS A 342 -15.83 -15.48 42.73
C LYS A 342 -16.73 -14.46 42.02
N TYR A 343 -16.80 -13.20 42.47
CA TYR A 343 -17.76 -12.24 41.94
C TYR A 343 -17.17 -10.85 41.69
N ILE A 344 -17.75 -10.16 40.70
CA ILE A 344 -17.55 -8.74 40.44
C ILE A 344 -18.82 -8.01 40.90
N TYR A 345 -18.64 -7.04 41.79
CA TYR A 345 -19.72 -6.22 42.33
C TYR A 345 -19.86 -4.95 41.49
N TYR A 346 -21.07 -4.71 40.99
CA TYR A 346 -21.39 -3.51 40.22
C TYR A 346 -22.36 -2.62 41.00
N LYS A 347 -22.10 -1.31 40.99
CA LYS A 347 -23.10 -0.29 41.30
C LYS A 347 -23.84 0.05 40.01
N ILE A 348 -25.15 -0.16 40.01
CA ILE A 348 -26.03 0.27 38.92
C ILE A 348 -26.45 1.70 39.19
N GLU A 349 -26.02 2.62 38.35
CA GLU A 349 -26.50 4.00 38.39
C GLU A 349 -27.62 4.16 37.37
N LYS A 350 -28.84 4.38 37.90
CA LYS A 350 -30.02 4.56 37.07
C LYS A 350 -29.84 5.76 36.17
N SER A 351 -30.02 5.56 34.87
CA SER A 351 -29.93 6.65 33.90
C SER A 351 -30.97 7.72 34.24
N LYS A 352 -30.49 8.96 34.39
CA LYS A 352 -31.33 10.17 34.34
C LYS A 352 -31.50 10.67 32.91
N ASN A 353 -30.79 10.05 31.96
CA ASN A 353 -30.87 10.40 30.57
C ASN A 353 -32.15 9.82 30.00
N SER A 354 -32.88 10.64 29.25
CA SER A 354 -33.97 10.17 28.41
C SER A 354 -33.72 10.65 26.99
N TYR A 355 -34.26 9.96 26.01
CA TYR A 355 -34.12 10.33 24.62
C TYR A 355 -35.43 10.18 23.86
N LYS A 356 -35.54 10.88 22.73
CA LYS A 356 -36.53 10.62 21.71
C LYS A 356 -35.83 10.50 20.37
N ILE A 357 -36.25 9.53 19.58
CA ILE A 357 -35.80 9.36 18.21
C ILE A 357 -36.80 10.06 17.29
N GLY A 358 -36.27 10.75 16.29
CA GLY A 358 -37.05 11.32 15.22
C GLY A 358 -36.36 11.13 13.89
N ARG A 359 -37.13 11.35 12.82
CA ARG A 359 -36.64 11.28 11.45
C ARG A 359 -37.01 12.53 10.69
N MET A 360 -36.12 12.92 9.81
CA MET A 360 -36.31 14.04 8.90
C MET A 360 -36.06 13.61 7.47
N LEU A 361 -36.86 14.18 6.57
CA LEU A 361 -36.65 14.09 5.14
C LEU A 361 -35.93 15.36 4.70
N VAL A 362 -34.73 15.19 4.15
CA VAL A 362 -33.89 16.27 3.66
C VAL A 362 -33.67 16.16 2.16
N LYS A 363 -33.72 17.28 1.47
CA LYS A 363 -33.34 17.39 0.05
C LYS A 363 -31.97 18.03 -0.03
N GLY A 364 -31.01 17.26 -0.55
CA GLY A 364 -29.61 17.71 -0.67
C GLY A 364 -29.43 18.78 -1.75
N PRO A 365 -28.33 19.57 -1.68
CA PRO A 365 -28.01 20.59 -2.69
C PRO A 365 -27.59 19.98 -4.04
N VAL A 366 -26.99 18.79 -4.02
CA VAL A 366 -26.47 18.12 -5.20
C VAL A 366 -27.51 17.12 -5.72
N ALA A 367 -28.03 17.40 -6.93
CA ALA A 367 -28.78 16.47 -7.77
C ALA A 367 -30.17 15.99 -7.30
N GLY A 368 -30.88 16.76 -6.46
CA GLY A 368 -32.32 16.55 -6.26
C GLY A 368 -32.70 15.24 -5.58
N TYR A 369 -31.76 14.59 -4.90
CA TYR A 369 -32.04 13.43 -4.06
C TYR A 369 -32.65 13.84 -2.73
N CYS A 370 -33.53 12.98 -2.23
CA CYS A 370 -34.06 13.07 -0.88
C CYS A 370 -33.49 11.95 -0.03
N GLN A 371 -33.19 12.29 1.23
CA GLN A 371 -32.61 11.39 2.19
C GLN A 371 -33.42 11.43 3.48
N GLU A 372 -33.75 10.25 3.98
CA GLU A 372 -34.25 10.03 5.33
C GLU A 372 -33.06 9.97 6.28
N ARG A 373 -33.06 10.87 7.27
CA ARG A 373 -32.05 10.94 8.33
C ARG A 373 -32.70 10.81 9.69
N GLU A 374 -32.06 10.04 10.55
CA GLU A 374 -32.44 9.90 11.95
C GLU A 374 -31.71 10.95 12.82
N PHE A 375 -32.41 11.45 13.82
CA PHE A 375 -31.85 12.30 14.86
C PHE A 375 -32.37 11.86 16.23
N VAL A 376 -31.54 12.06 17.24
CA VAL A 376 -31.85 11.73 18.63
C VAL A 376 -31.80 13.00 19.44
N VAL A 377 -32.89 13.33 20.12
CA VAL A 377 -32.91 14.38 21.13
C VAL A 377 -32.69 13.73 22.48
N ARG A 378 -31.61 14.10 23.18
CA ARG A 378 -31.31 13.62 24.52
C ARG A 378 -31.67 14.68 25.55
N ARG A 379 -32.22 14.24 26.67
CA ARG A 379 -32.49 15.04 27.86
C ARG A 379 -31.67 14.47 29.01
N THR A 380 -30.60 15.18 29.34
CA THR A 380 -29.68 14.89 30.44
C THR A 380 -29.87 15.97 31.51
N THR A 381 -28.86 16.78 31.83
CA THR A 381 -28.99 18.06 32.57
C THR A 381 -29.42 19.21 31.68
N LYS A 382 -29.24 19.07 30.35
CA LYS A 382 -29.72 19.97 29.28
C LYS A 382 -30.38 19.13 28.18
N VAL A 383 -31.09 19.79 27.27
CA VAL A 383 -31.61 19.14 26.06
C VAL A 383 -30.57 19.29 24.95
N GLU A 384 -30.08 18.17 24.43
CA GLU A 384 -29.02 18.08 23.42
C GLU A 384 -29.54 17.33 22.19
N LEU A 385 -29.00 17.66 21.02
CA LEU A 385 -29.30 16.97 19.76
C LEU A 385 -28.07 16.18 19.32
N GLU A 386 -28.31 14.93 18.97
CA GLU A 386 -27.37 14.06 18.28
C GLU A 386 -27.96 13.75 16.89
N ILE A 387 -27.29 14.19 15.84
CA ILE A 387 -27.61 13.76 14.47
C ILE A 387 -26.61 12.65 14.16
N LEU A 388 -27.09 11.47 13.76
CA LEU A 388 -26.25 10.30 13.52
C LEU A 388 -25.35 10.50 12.27
N ASP A 389 -24.19 11.12 12.49
CA ASP A 389 -23.00 11.18 11.62
C ASP A 389 -23.25 11.49 10.13
N GLY A 390 -24.27 12.29 9.83
CA GLY A 390 -24.60 12.67 8.45
C GLY A 390 -24.98 11.50 7.54
N SER A 391 -25.21 10.32 8.13
CA SER A 391 -25.63 9.12 7.42
C SER A 391 -27.14 9.15 7.17
N GLY A 392 -27.59 8.48 6.12
CA GLY A 392 -29.01 8.39 5.85
C GLY A 392 -29.36 7.48 4.70
N LYS A 393 -30.63 7.13 4.65
CA LYS A 393 -31.22 6.26 3.62
C LYS A 393 -31.78 7.13 2.50
N PHE A 394 -31.42 6.83 1.26
CA PHE A 394 -31.96 7.56 0.12
C PHE A 394 -33.38 7.09 -0.20
N VAL A 395 -34.26 8.05 -0.50
CA VAL A 395 -35.69 7.84 -0.76
C VAL A 395 -36.16 8.69 -1.94
N ALA A 396 -37.31 8.33 -2.51
CA ALA A 396 -37.97 9.14 -3.51
C ALA A 396 -38.35 10.50 -2.94
N CYS A 397 -38.04 11.58 -3.68
CA CYS A 397 -38.51 12.90 -3.30
C CYS A 397 -40.03 13.01 -3.45
N PRO A 398 -40.73 13.66 -2.50
CA PRO A 398 -42.12 14.05 -2.67
C PRO A 398 -42.25 14.92 -3.93
N LYS A 399 -43.30 14.69 -4.71
CA LYS A 399 -43.64 15.51 -5.88
C LYS A 399 -44.25 16.84 -5.47
#